data_AF-A0A534NAH3-F1
#
_entry.id   AF-A0A534NAH3-F1
#
_cell.length_a   1.000
_cell.length_b   1.000
_cell.length_c   1.000
_cell.angle_alpha   90.00
_cell.angle_beta   90.00
_cell.angle_gamma   90.00
#
_symmetry.space_group_name_H-M   'P 1'
#
loop_
_entity.id
_entity.type
_entity.pdbx_description
1 polymer ?
#
loop_
_entity_poly.entity_id
_entity_poly.type
_entity_poly.pdbx_seq_one_letter_code
_entity_poly.pdbx_strand_id
1 'polypeptide(L)' 'GAQVTCVPEVKGLEFDHVVAPDAAAGQYADTAEARRSLYVAATRASAQLVLAAAGTPSPLLR' A
#
# COMPACT_ATOMS: atom_id res chain seq x y z
N GLY A 1 3.02 19.38 -2.79
CA GLY A 1 3.15 18.93 -1.39
C GLY A 1 2.88 17.44 -1.35
N ALA A 2 3.58 16.69 -0.51
CA ALA A 2 3.34 15.25 -0.33
C ALA A 2 2.59 15.03 1.00
N GLN A 3 1.54 14.19 0.97
CA GLN A 3 0.79 13.80 2.16
C GLN A 3 1.20 12.38 2.56
N VAL A 4 1.73 12.22 3.77
CA VAL A 4 2.12 10.91 4.34
C VAL A 4 1.10 10.55 5.41
N THR A 5 0.43 9.42 5.26
CA THR A 5 -0.64 8.98 6.16
C THR A 5 -0.78 7.46 6.13
N CYS A 6 -1.34 6.89 7.19
CA CYS A 6 -1.56 5.46 7.31
C CYS A 6 -2.78 5.02 6.48
N VAL A 7 -2.75 3.82 5.91
CA VAL A 7 -3.83 3.24 5.07
C VAL A 7 -5.26 3.46 5.62
N PRO A 8 -5.58 3.24 6.91
CA PRO A 8 -6.94 3.44 7.42
C PRO A 8 -7.42 4.91 7.42
N GLU A 9 -6.52 5.88 7.34
CA GLU A 9 -6.82 7.31 7.40
C GLU A 9 -7.12 7.92 6.02
N VAL A 10 -6.90 7.20 4.92
CA VAL A 10 -7.07 7.70 3.54
C VAL A 10 -8.53 7.65 3.05
N LYS A 11 -9.49 7.35 3.92
CA LYS A 11 -10.87 7.10 3.51
C LYS A 11 -11.53 8.37 2.97
N GLY A 12 -11.77 8.43 1.65
CA GLY A 12 -12.45 9.54 0.98
C GLY A 12 -11.54 10.46 0.17
N LEU A 13 -10.23 10.17 0.11
CA LEU A 13 -9.27 10.88 -0.74
C LEU A 13 -8.77 9.93 -1.83
N GLU A 14 -8.62 10.47 -3.05
CA GLU A 14 -7.98 9.80 -4.18
C GLU A 14 -6.73 10.59 -4.56
N PHE A 15 -5.68 9.88 -4.92
CA PHE A 15 -4.42 10.49 -5.32
C PHE A 15 -4.02 9.96 -6.69
N ASP A 16 -3.55 10.85 -7.56
CA ASP A 16 -3.03 10.44 -8.86
C ASP A 16 -1.83 9.50 -8.70
N HIS A 17 -0.98 9.76 -7.69
CA HIS A 17 0.23 8.99 -7.42
C HIS A 17 0.26 8.53 -5.96
N VAL A 18 0.36 7.22 -5.74
CA VAL A 18 0.49 6.62 -4.40
C VAL A 18 1.80 5.86 -4.31
N VAL A 19 2.54 6.10 -3.22
CA VAL A 19 3.77 5.37 -2.91
C VAL A 19 3.56 4.62 -1.60
N ALA A 20 3.66 3.30 -1.63
CA ALA A 20 3.68 2.45 -0.44
C ALA A 20 5.11 1.89 -0.26
N PRO A 21 5.95 2.53 0.57
CA PRO A 21 7.37 2.19 0.68
C PRO A 21 7.66 0.94 1.53
N ASP A 22 6.64 0.38 2.20
CA ASP A 22 6.78 -0.72 3.15
C ASP A 22 5.92 -1.94 2.78
N ALA A 23 5.91 -2.29 1.48
CA ALA A 23 5.23 -3.46 0.94
C ALA A 23 6.04 -4.77 1.18
N ALA A 24 6.69 -4.88 2.33
CA ALA A 24 7.53 -6.03 2.71
C ALA A 24 6.71 -7.13 3.39
N ALA A 25 7.24 -8.36 3.37
CA ALA A 25 6.59 -9.53 3.98
C ALA A 25 6.39 -9.40 5.51
N GLY A 26 7.21 -8.56 6.18
CA GLY A 26 7.06 -8.28 7.61
C GLY A 26 5.80 -7.48 7.95
N GLN A 27 5.40 -6.55 7.07
CA GLN A 27 4.20 -5.72 7.26
C GLN A 27 2.97 -6.30 6.56
N TYR A 28 3.18 -6.91 5.40
CA TYR A 28 2.14 -7.53 4.60
C TYR A 28 2.41 -9.03 4.52
N ALA A 29 2.12 -9.74 5.61
CA ALA A 29 2.09 -11.20 5.62
C ALA A 29 0.92 -11.75 4.77
N ASP A 30 0.90 -13.05 4.49
CA ASP A 30 -0.22 -13.69 3.78
C ASP A 30 -1.42 -13.90 4.72
N THR A 31 -2.00 -12.79 5.17
CA THR A 31 -3.21 -12.74 6.00
C THR A 31 -4.30 -11.96 5.27
N ALA A 32 -5.56 -12.23 5.61
CA ALA A 32 -6.70 -11.57 4.99
C ALA A 32 -6.70 -10.05 5.29
N GLU A 33 -6.25 -9.66 6.48
CA GLU A 33 -6.16 -8.28 6.95
C GLU A 33 -5.10 -7.49 6.17
N ALA A 34 -3.92 -8.08 5.99
CA ALA A 34 -2.84 -7.49 5.20
C ALA A 34 -3.25 -7.34 3.73
N ARG A 35 -3.89 -8.36 3.16
CA ARG A 35 -4.43 -8.33 1.79
C ARG A 35 -5.44 -7.21 1.61
N ARG A 36 -6.38 -7.06 2.55
CA ARG A 36 -7.37 -5.98 2.52
C ARG A 36 -6.71 -4.61 2.61
N SER A 37 -5.71 -4.45 3.48
CA SER A 37 -4.99 -3.18 3.64
C SER A 37 -4.22 -2.80 2.38
N LEU A 38 -3.51 -3.76 1.76
CA LEU A 38 -2.78 -3.53 0.51
C LEU A 38 -3.74 -3.17 -0.63
N TYR A 39 -4.88 -3.86 -0.72
CA TYR A 39 -5.91 -3.56 -1.71
C TYR A 39 -6.48 -2.14 -1.54
N VAL A 40 -6.75 -1.72 -0.30
CA VAL A 40 -7.20 -0.34 -0.03
C VAL A 40 -6.14 0.66 -0.49
N ALA A 41 -4.87 0.47 -0.13
CA ALA A 41 -3.79 1.35 -0.55
C ALA A 41 -3.64 1.40 -2.09
N ALA A 42 -3.70 0.25 -2.76
CA ALA A 42 -3.61 0.16 -4.21
C ALA A 42 -4.76 0.88 -4.92
N THR A 43 -5.99 0.73 -4.44
CA THR A 43 -7.19 1.37 -5.01
C THR A 43 -7.30 2.86 -4.73
N ARG A 44 -6.38 3.45 -3.95
CA ARG A 44 -6.29 4.92 -3.80
C ARG A 44 -5.50 5.59 -4.94
N ALA A 45 -4.78 4.81 -5.74
CA ALA A 45 -3.99 5.31 -6.87
C ALA A 45 -4.85 5.38 -8.14
N SER A 46 -5.12 6.59 -8.63
CA SER A 46 -5.93 6.78 -9.84
C SER A 46 -5.11 6.75 -11.13
N ALA A 47 -3.79 7.02 -11.07
CA ALA A 47 -2.91 6.97 -12.24
C ALA A 47 -1.68 6.08 -12.05
N GLN A 48 -0.94 6.23 -10.94
CA GLN A 48 0.30 5.48 -10.70
C GLN A 48 0.42 4.98 -9.26
N LEU A 49 0.75 3.69 -9.12
CA LEU A 49 1.05 3.04 -7.85
C LEU A 49 2.53 2.61 -7.84
N VAL A 50 3.26 3.02 -6.82
CA VAL A 50 4.63 2.57 -6.57
C VAL A 50 4.66 1.78 -5.28
N LEU A 51 5.08 0.53 -5.36
CA LEU A 51 5.28 -0.35 -4.21
C LEU A 51 6.79 -0.56 -4.04
N ALA A 52 7.30 -0.26 -2.86
CA ALA A 52 8.67 -0.59 -2.49
C ALA A 52 8.65 -1.43 -1.22
N ALA A 53 9.65 -2.27 -1.06
CA ALA A 53 9.82 -3.11 0.12
C ALA A 53 11.27 -3.05 0.57
N ALA A 54 11.48 -2.81 1.86
CA ALA A 54 12.79 -2.99 2.47
C ALA A 54 13.01 -4.47 2.78
N GLY A 55 13.86 -5.14 1.98
CA GLY A 55 14.16 -6.57 2.15
C GLY A 55 13.23 -7.48 1.35
N THR A 56 12.63 -8.50 2.00
CA THR A 56 11.78 -9.48 1.31
C THR A 56 10.43 -8.85 0.94
N PRO A 57 10.08 -8.75 -0.36
CA PRO A 57 8.78 -8.23 -0.77
C PRO A 57 7.65 -9.12 -0.27
N SER A 58 6.48 -8.51 -0.03
CA SER A 58 5.31 -9.25 0.46
C SER A 58 4.94 -10.42 -0.46
N PRO A 59 4.58 -11.60 0.10
CA PRO A 59 4.06 -12.72 -0.69
C PRO A 59 2.78 -12.37 -1.46
N LEU A 60 2.08 -11.30 -1.06
CA LEU A 60 0.88 -10.80 -1.72
C LEU A 60 1.16 -10.07 -3.06
N LEU A 61 2.43 -9.79 -3.37
CA LEU A 61 2.87 -9.14 -4.61
C LEU A 61 3.25 -10.12 -5.72
N ARG A 62 3.15 -11.43 -5.46
CA ARG A 62 3.43 -12.48 -6.45
C ARG A 62 2.21 -12.81 -7.31
#